data_AF-A0A248TJR0-F1
#
_entry.id   AF-A0A248TJR0-F1
#
_cell.length_a   1.000
_cell.length_b   1.000
_cell.length_c   1.000
_cell.angle_alpha   90.00
_cell.angle_beta   90.00
_cell.angle_gamma   90.00
#
_symmetry.space_group_name_H-M   'P 1'
#
loop_
_entity.id
_entity.type
_entity.pdbx_description
1 polymer ?
#
loop_
_entity_poly.entity_id
_entity_poly.type
_entity_poly.pdbx_seq_one_letter_code
_entity_poly.pdbx_strand_id
1 'polypeptide(L)'
;MLALFSLFLVVGYSFFFFISAVRKKKEIATKYSKCIPMVVGMTSSLTIGLIISVWLPEMAKATVLSILISAVIAIFIGLPFKTNGLVEAQASSLMGSMMGAMLGIMLVPSEVTFMIISMDLIYLISIFAMMLLMHKKHSLKEALKNRPVPFYLTFLLSIAIICASGIHQEAKNSIHPIEENTPQVEHHH
;
A
#
# COMPACT_ATOMS: atom_id res chain seq x y z
N MET A 1 -1.64 3.71 15.65
CA MET A 1 -0.32 4.29 15.31
C MET A 1 0.29 3.64 14.06
N LEU A 2 0.32 2.30 13.98
CA LEU A 2 0.84 1.58 12.80
C LEU A 2 0.13 1.97 11.48
N ALA A 3 -1.20 1.99 11.45
CA ALA A 3 -1.97 2.36 10.26
C ALA A 3 -1.68 3.79 9.77
N LEU A 4 -1.44 4.74 10.69
CA LEU A 4 -1.05 6.11 10.31
C LEU A 4 0.34 6.12 9.67
N PHE A 5 1.31 5.40 10.25
CA PHE A 5 2.65 5.29 9.67
C PHE A 5 2.62 4.65 8.28
N SER A 6 1.87 3.55 8.12
CA SER A 6 1.63 2.89 6.84
C SER A 6 0.99 3.85 5.82
N LEU A 7 -0.02 4.63 6.21
CA LEU A 7 -0.63 5.63 5.34
C LEU A 7 0.37 6.69 4.87
N PHE A 8 1.18 7.25 5.78
CA PHE A 8 2.23 8.22 5.43
C PHE A 8 3.27 7.61 4.49
N LEU A 9 3.66 6.35 4.71
CA LEU A 9 4.59 5.62 3.87
C LEU A 9 4.00 5.45 2.45
N VAL A 10 2.77 4.96 2.34
CA VAL A 10 2.10 4.76 1.04
C VAL A 10 2.01 6.07 0.27
N VAL A 11 1.50 7.14 0.90
CA VAL A 11 1.37 8.45 0.26
C VAL A 11 2.74 9.02 -0.12
N GLY A 12 3.73 8.93 0.77
CA GLY A 12 5.08 9.43 0.54
C GLY A 12 5.79 8.74 -0.62
N TYR A 13 5.74 7.40 -0.67
CA TYR A 13 6.34 6.63 -1.77
C TYR A 13 5.59 6.82 -3.09
N SER A 14 4.26 6.95 -3.07
CA SER A 14 3.46 7.26 -4.26
C SER A 14 3.82 8.64 -4.83
N PHE A 15 4.00 9.63 -3.96
CA PHE A 15 4.42 10.97 -4.36
C PHE A 15 5.86 10.98 -4.90
N PHE A 16 6.78 10.26 -4.26
CA PHE A 16 8.15 10.10 -4.75
C PHE A 16 8.19 9.41 -6.14
N PHE A 17 7.36 8.38 -6.31
CA PHE A 17 7.18 7.69 -7.59
C PHE A 17 6.67 8.66 -8.66
N PHE A 18 5.65 9.48 -8.34
CA PHE A 18 5.14 10.51 -9.24
C PHE A 18 6.22 11.49 -9.70
N ILE A 19 7.00 12.06 -8.77
CA ILE A 19 8.11 12.98 -9.11
C ILE A 19 9.12 12.29 -10.04
N SER A 20 9.50 11.05 -9.72
CA SER A 20 10.46 10.25 -10.49
C SER A 20 9.93 9.96 -11.90
N ALA A 21 8.63 9.68 -12.03
CA ALA A 21 7.95 9.42 -13.30
C ALA A 21 7.87 10.68 -14.17
N VAL A 22 7.49 11.82 -13.58
CA VAL A 22 7.39 13.11 -14.28
C VAL A 22 8.75 13.57 -14.80
N ARG A 23 9.84 13.36 -14.05
CA ARG A 23 11.20 13.71 -14.48
C ARG A 23 11.70 12.89 -15.68
N LYS A 24 11.09 11.73 -15.96
CA LYS A 24 11.52 10.78 -17.02
C LYS A 24 10.55 10.66 -18.18
N LYS A 25 9.66 11.65 -18.35
CA LYS A 25 8.56 11.73 -19.33
C LYS A 25 8.85 11.30 -20.78
N LYS A 26 10.10 11.33 -21.27
CA LYS A 26 10.41 11.19 -22.71
C LYS A 26 10.63 9.76 -23.23
N GLU A 27 11.01 8.77 -22.41
CA GLU A 27 11.36 7.41 -22.91
C GLU A 27 10.42 6.27 -22.47
N ILE A 28 9.56 6.51 -21.47
CA ILE A 28 8.78 5.44 -20.80
C ILE A 28 7.42 5.20 -21.50
N ALA A 29 6.96 6.15 -22.31
CA ALA A 29 5.57 6.27 -22.73
C ALA A 29 5.03 5.12 -23.61
N THR A 30 5.88 4.26 -24.20
CA THR A 30 5.43 3.43 -25.32
C THR A 30 5.20 1.95 -25.00
N LYS A 31 6.00 1.31 -24.12
CA LYS A 31 5.87 -0.15 -23.87
C LYS A 31 5.21 -0.54 -22.54
N TYR A 32 5.45 0.20 -21.46
CA TYR A 32 4.96 -0.15 -20.11
C TYR A 32 3.96 0.87 -19.53
N SER A 33 3.45 1.78 -20.36
CA SER A 33 2.60 2.88 -19.93
C SER A 33 1.23 2.47 -19.38
N LYS A 34 0.80 1.22 -19.61
CA LYS A 34 -0.43 0.65 -19.01
C LYS A 34 -0.15 -0.13 -17.73
N CYS A 35 0.86 -1.00 -17.77
CA CYS A 35 1.17 -1.92 -16.66
C CYS A 35 1.68 -1.18 -15.41
N ILE A 36 2.55 -0.18 -15.57
CA ILE A 36 3.13 0.53 -14.42
C ILE A 36 2.06 1.27 -13.59
N PRO A 37 1.20 2.12 -14.18
CA PRO A 37 0.15 2.80 -13.42
C PRO A 37 -0.86 1.83 -12.81
N MET A 38 -1.18 0.75 -13.51
CA MET A 38 -2.09 -0.28 -13.02
C MET A 38 -1.58 -0.91 -11.72
N VAL A 39 -0.34 -1.41 -11.69
CA VAL A 39 0.22 -2.10 -10.51
C VAL A 39 0.41 -1.15 -9.33
N VAL A 40 0.93 0.06 -9.57
CA VAL A 40 1.13 1.05 -8.50
C VAL A 40 -0.23 1.55 -7.98
N GLY A 41 -1.19 1.80 -8.87
CA GLY A 41 -2.55 2.21 -8.50
C GLY A 41 -3.30 1.13 -7.71
N MET A 42 -3.18 -0.13 -8.11
CA MET A 42 -3.84 -1.25 -7.43
C MET A 42 -3.27 -1.46 -6.03
N THR A 43 -1.95 -1.58 -5.91
CA THR A 43 -1.30 -1.86 -4.63
C THR A 43 -1.44 -0.70 -3.64
N SER A 44 -1.30 0.55 -4.10
CA SER A 44 -1.53 1.73 -3.23
C SER A 44 -2.98 1.82 -2.74
N SER A 45 -3.96 1.71 -3.65
CA SER A 45 -5.38 1.82 -3.29
C SER A 45 -5.87 0.69 -2.40
N LEU A 46 -5.36 -0.53 -2.58
CA LEU A 46 -5.69 -1.67 -1.72
C LEU A 46 -5.17 -1.44 -0.30
N THR A 47 -3.93 -1.01 -0.15
CA THR A 47 -3.39 -0.66 1.18
C THR A 47 -4.15 0.50 1.81
N ILE A 48 -4.46 1.56 1.06
CA ILE A 48 -5.28 2.68 1.56
C ILE A 48 -6.66 2.21 2.01
N GLY A 49 -7.33 1.35 1.23
CA GLY A 49 -8.63 0.79 1.59
C GLY A 49 -8.60 -0.05 2.86
N LEU A 50 -7.56 -0.89 3.01
CA LEU A 50 -7.32 -1.70 4.20
C LEU A 50 -7.07 -0.84 5.44
N ILE A 51 -6.33 0.27 5.29
CA ILE A 51 -6.06 1.18 6.40
C ILE A 51 -7.34 1.94 6.81
N ILE A 52 -8.15 2.37 5.84
CA ILE A 52 -9.38 3.13 6.10
C ILE A 52 -10.43 2.31 6.86
N SER A 53 -10.56 1.02 6.54
CA SER A 53 -11.47 0.12 7.23
C SER A 53 -11.12 -0.11 8.71
N VAL A 54 -9.87 0.13 9.13
CA VAL A 54 -9.50 0.08 10.55
C VAL A 54 -10.15 1.21 11.35
N TRP A 55 -10.39 2.37 10.73
CA TRP A 55 -11.03 3.51 11.40
C TRP A 55 -12.54 3.51 11.28
N LEU A 56 -13.09 2.86 10.25
CA LEU A 56 -14.50 2.84 9.94
C LEU A 56 -15.01 1.39 9.87
N PRO A 57 -15.75 0.92 10.89
CA PRO A 57 -16.30 -0.45 10.88
C PRO A 57 -17.45 -0.63 9.89
N GLU A 58 -18.03 0.46 9.37
CA GLU A 58 -19.12 0.42 8.41
C GLU A 58 -18.62 0.25 6.96
N MET A 59 -18.92 -0.92 6.37
CA MET A 59 -18.53 -1.31 5.00
C MET A 59 -18.77 -0.23 3.95
N ALA A 60 -19.98 0.33 3.90
CA ALA A 60 -20.36 1.30 2.89
C ALA A 60 -19.56 2.60 3.04
N LYS A 61 -19.45 3.13 4.27
CA LYS A 61 -18.70 4.37 4.55
C LYS A 61 -17.21 4.20 4.30
N ALA A 62 -16.63 3.09 4.76
CA ALA A 62 -15.21 2.77 4.53
C ALA A 62 -14.90 2.66 3.04
N THR A 63 -15.74 1.97 2.27
CA THR A 63 -15.53 1.77 0.83
C THR A 63 -15.62 3.09 0.05
N VAL A 64 -16.67 3.89 0.28
CA VAL A 64 -16.84 5.18 -0.41
C VAL A 64 -15.68 6.13 -0.09
N LEU A 65 -15.27 6.20 1.18
CA LEU A 65 -14.15 7.06 1.58
C LEU A 65 -12.83 6.58 0.99
N SER A 66 -12.62 5.26 0.95
CA SER A 66 -11.44 4.64 0.33
C SER A 66 -11.33 4.95 -1.15
N ILE A 67 -12.43 4.81 -1.88
CA ILE A 67 -12.52 5.13 -3.31
C ILE A 67 -12.19 6.60 -3.55
N LEU A 68 -12.77 7.52 -2.78
CA LEU A 68 -12.54 8.96 -2.98
C LEU A 68 -11.08 9.33 -2.77
N ILE A 69 -10.46 8.84 -1.70
CA ILE A 69 -9.06 9.13 -1.38
C ILE A 69 -8.12 8.48 -2.40
N SER A 70 -8.37 7.21 -2.74
CA SER A 70 -7.52 6.46 -3.68
C SER A 70 -7.66 6.97 -5.12
N ALA A 71 -8.83 7.49 -5.51
CA ALA A 71 -9.05 8.08 -6.84
C ALA A 71 -8.16 9.31 -7.04
N VAL A 72 -8.08 10.20 -6.04
CA VAL A 72 -7.21 11.38 -6.09
C VAL A 72 -5.75 10.96 -6.27
N ILE A 73 -5.27 9.99 -5.47
CA ILE A 73 -3.89 9.49 -5.55
C ILE A 73 -3.62 8.83 -6.91
N ALA A 74 -4.57 8.09 -7.46
CA ALA A 74 -4.45 7.45 -8.76
C ALA A 74 -4.39 8.44 -9.93
N ILE A 75 -4.99 9.63 -9.81
CA ILE A 75 -4.82 10.70 -10.82
C ILE A 75 -3.35 11.12 -10.87
N PHE A 76 -2.72 11.33 -9.70
CA PHE A 76 -1.30 11.64 -9.63
C PHE A 76 -0.44 10.53 -10.24
N ILE A 77 -0.69 9.27 -9.89
CA ILE A 77 0.06 8.13 -10.43
C ILE A 77 -0.08 8.01 -11.97
N GLY A 78 -1.27 8.25 -12.52
CA GLY A 78 -1.56 8.09 -13.95
C GLY A 78 -1.12 9.26 -14.84
N LEU A 79 -1.10 10.49 -14.31
CA LEU A 79 -0.71 11.72 -15.02
C LEU A 79 0.58 11.62 -15.87
N PRO A 80 1.71 11.05 -15.39
CA PRO A 80 2.94 10.96 -16.18
C PRO A 80 2.85 10.03 -17.40
N PHE A 81 1.82 9.17 -17.47
CA PHE A 81 1.64 8.15 -18.51
C PHE A 81 0.53 8.47 -19.51
N LYS A 82 0.07 9.73 -19.55
CA LYS A 82 -1.00 10.24 -20.43
C LYS A 82 -2.35 9.53 -20.16
N THR A 83 -3.27 9.62 -21.12
CA THR A 83 -4.64 9.10 -21.03
C THR A 83 -4.70 7.62 -20.69
N ASN A 84 -3.88 6.78 -21.35
CA ASN A 84 -3.86 5.34 -21.09
C ASN A 84 -3.50 5.03 -19.63
N GLY A 85 -2.44 5.64 -19.11
CA GLY A 85 -2.05 5.40 -17.73
C GLY A 85 -3.01 5.98 -16.69
N LEU A 86 -3.70 7.07 -17.03
CA LEU A 86 -4.75 7.63 -16.17
C LEU A 86 -5.94 6.68 -16.06
N VAL A 87 -6.43 6.14 -17.17
CA VAL A 87 -7.55 5.19 -17.17
C VAL A 87 -7.18 3.92 -16.40
N GLU A 88 -5.99 3.36 -16.65
CA GLU A 88 -5.52 2.16 -15.96
C GLU A 88 -5.36 2.38 -14.46
N ALA A 89 -4.78 3.52 -14.04
CA ALA A 89 -4.63 3.85 -12.62
C ALA A 89 -5.99 4.08 -11.94
N GLN A 90 -6.94 4.76 -12.60
CA GLN A 90 -8.28 4.96 -12.04
C GLN A 90 -9.03 3.64 -11.90
N ALA A 91 -9.07 2.83 -12.96
CA ALA A 91 -9.75 1.54 -12.95
C ALA A 91 -9.17 0.60 -11.88
N SER A 92 -7.83 0.52 -11.81
CA SER A 92 -7.16 -0.32 -10.80
C SER A 92 -7.33 0.23 -9.37
N SER A 93 -7.41 1.54 -9.21
CA SER A 93 -7.62 2.18 -7.91
C SER A 93 -9.03 1.96 -7.36
N LEU A 94 -10.05 2.03 -8.22
CA LEU A 94 -11.43 1.71 -7.83
C LEU A 94 -11.53 0.25 -7.39
N MET A 95 -10.95 -0.67 -8.17
CA MET A 95 -10.94 -2.09 -7.83
C MET A 95 -10.17 -2.37 -6.52
N GLY A 96 -8.97 -1.79 -6.39
CA GLY A 96 -8.12 -2.02 -5.23
C GLY A 96 -8.71 -1.45 -3.94
N SER A 97 -9.26 -0.24 -3.96
CA SER A 97 -9.88 0.38 -2.78
C SER A 97 -11.10 -0.39 -2.26
N MET A 98 -11.97 -0.88 -3.15
CA MET A 98 -13.10 -1.73 -2.76
C MET A 98 -12.62 -3.03 -2.11
N MET A 99 -11.66 -3.71 -2.73
CA MET A 99 -11.13 -4.97 -2.22
C MET A 99 -10.37 -4.77 -0.90
N GLY A 100 -9.61 -3.68 -0.76
CA GLY A 100 -8.89 -3.34 0.46
C GLY A 100 -9.81 -3.03 1.63
N ALA A 101 -10.85 -2.22 1.41
CA ALA A 101 -11.85 -1.92 2.43
C ALA A 101 -12.57 -3.19 2.91
N MET A 102 -12.98 -4.04 1.97
CA MET A 102 -13.63 -5.32 2.28
C MET A 102 -12.69 -6.26 3.07
N LEU A 103 -11.42 -6.36 2.67
CA LEU A 103 -10.42 -7.16 3.38
C LEU A 103 -10.25 -6.69 4.83
N GLY A 104 -10.12 -5.38 5.06
CA GLY A 104 -9.86 -4.89 6.42
C GLY A 104 -11.03 -5.03 7.38
N ILE A 105 -12.29 -5.01 6.91
CA ILE A 105 -13.46 -5.20 7.79
C ILE A 105 -13.76 -6.69 8.03
N MET A 106 -13.42 -7.56 7.06
CA MET A 106 -13.59 -9.00 7.21
C MET A 106 -12.52 -9.67 8.09
N LEU A 107 -11.43 -8.97 8.40
CA LEU A 107 -10.34 -9.50 9.20
C LEU A 107 -10.61 -9.46 10.71
N VAL A 108 -10.16 -10.50 11.41
CA VAL A 108 -10.19 -10.54 12.87
C VAL A 108 -9.17 -9.52 13.41
N PRO A 109 -9.48 -8.74 14.47
CA PRO A 109 -8.60 -7.68 14.97
C PRO A 109 -7.15 -8.10 15.28
N SER A 110 -6.92 -9.35 15.66
CA SER A 110 -5.59 -9.93 15.89
C SER A 110 -4.75 -10.02 14.61
N GLU A 111 -5.39 -10.23 13.46
CA GLU A 111 -4.73 -10.46 12.17
C GLU A 111 -4.57 -9.18 11.34
N VAL A 112 -5.33 -8.13 11.66
CA VAL A 112 -5.28 -6.83 10.96
C VAL A 112 -3.86 -6.27 10.91
N THR A 113 -3.12 -6.39 12.02
CA THR A 113 -1.73 -5.91 12.11
C THR A 113 -0.82 -6.62 11.11
N PHE A 114 -0.88 -7.95 11.09
CA PHE A 114 -0.08 -8.78 10.18
C PHE A 114 -0.41 -8.48 8.72
N MET A 115 -1.70 -8.25 8.42
CA MET A 115 -2.16 -7.95 7.08
C MET A 115 -1.70 -6.57 6.60
N ILE A 116 -1.73 -5.54 7.45
CA ILE A 116 -1.20 -4.20 7.12
C ILE A 116 0.28 -4.30 6.77
N ILE A 117 1.07 -5.01 7.59
CA ILE A 117 2.51 -5.21 7.37
C ILE A 117 2.76 -5.93 6.04
N SER A 118 2.00 -6.99 5.78
CA SER A 118 2.14 -7.77 4.54
C SER A 118 1.81 -6.92 3.31
N MET A 119 0.73 -6.13 3.37
CA MET A 119 0.35 -5.23 2.28
C MET A 119 1.34 -4.09 2.06
N ASP A 120 1.93 -3.54 3.12
CA ASP A 120 3.00 -2.55 3.02
C ASP A 120 4.23 -3.12 2.31
N LEU A 121 4.64 -4.35 2.66
CA LEU A 121 5.76 -5.03 2.01
C LEU A 121 5.49 -5.28 0.52
N ILE A 122 4.30 -5.80 0.19
CA ILE A 122 3.89 -6.04 -1.20
C ILE A 122 3.90 -4.73 -1.99
N TYR A 123 3.35 -3.65 -1.41
CA TYR A 123 3.36 -2.33 -2.02
C TYR A 123 4.78 -1.81 -2.26
N LEU A 124 5.66 -1.92 -1.26
CA LEU A 124 7.04 -1.46 -1.37
C LEU A 124 7.79 -2.22 -2.48
N ILE A 125 7.68 -3.56 -2.49
CA ILE A 125 8.28 -4.42 -3.52
C ILE A 125 7.71 -4.06 -4.91
N SER A 126 6.41 -3.82 -5.01
CA SER A 126 5.74 -3.46 -6.27
C SER A 126 6.26 -2.14 -6.83
N ILE A 127 6.35 -1.08 -5.99
CA ILE A 127 6.93 0.20 -6.41
C ILE A 127 8.40 0.03 -6.82
N PHE A 128 9.17 -0.74 -6.04
CA PHE A 128 10.57 -0.99 -6.34
C PHE A 128 10.74 -1.67 -7.71
N ALA A 129 9.98 -2.74 -7.96
CA ALA A 129 9.98 -3.45 -9.23
C ALA A 129 9.56 -2.55 -10.40
N MET A 130 8.51 -1.73 -10.23
CA MET A 130 8.05 -0.80 -11.26
C MET A 130 9.08 0.29 -11.56
N MET A 131 9.76 0.79 -10.54
CA MET A 131 10.84 1.77 -10.72
C MET A 131 12.09 1.18 -11.38
N LEU A 132 12.36 -0.12 -11.20
CA LEU A 132 13.37 -0.83 -11.96
C LEU A 132 12.95 -0.98 -13.43
N LEU A 133 11.70 -1.37 -13.70
CA LEU A 133 11.17 -1.49 -15.07
C LEU A 133 11.21 -0.17 -15.85
N MET A 134 10.98 0.96 -15.15
CA MET A 134 11.12 2.30 -15.74
C MET A 134 12.55 2.65 -16.15
N HIS A 135 13.55 2.01 -15.55
CA HIS A 135 14.95 2.15 -15.92
C HIS A 135 15.34 0.97 -16.81
N LYS A 136 15.22 1.17 -18.13
CA LYS A 136 15.56 0.24 -19.21
C LYS A 136 17.04 -0.21 -19.19
N LYS A 137 17.48 -0.88 -18.13
CA LYS A 137 18.78 -1.53 -18.01
C LYS A 137 18.52 -3.03 -18.06
N HIS A 138 19.12 -3.66 -19.07
CA HIS A 138 18.94 -5.07 -19.40
C HIS A 138 19.50 -6.02 -18.32
N SER A 139 20.19 -5.49 -17.29
CA SER A 139 20.74 -6.26 -16.18
C SER A 139 20.36 -5.64 -14.82
N LEU A 140 19.86 -6.47 -13.91
CA LEU A 140 19.49 -6.09 -12.54
C LEU A 140 20.68 -5.46 -11.79
N LYS A 141 21.90 -5.94 -12.08
CA LYS A 141 23.16 -5.45 -11.48
C LYS A 141 23.49 -4.00 -11.86
N GLU A 142 23.28 -3.59 -13.11
CA GLU A 142 23.55 -2.20 -13.53
C GLU A 142 22.46 -1.23 -13.10
N ALA A 143 21.22 -1.70 -12.93
CA ALA A 143 20.14 -0.91 -12.34
C ALA A 143 20.41 -0.61 -10.87
N LEU A 144 20.95 -1.58 -10.12
CA LEU A 144 21.39 -1.42 -8.73
C LEU A 144 22.57 -0.46 -8.58
N LYS A 145 23.56 -0.52 -9.49
CA LYS A 145 24.83 0.20 -9.34
C LYS A 145 24.74 1.73 -9.55
N ASN A 146 23.75 2.23 -10.29
CA ASN A 146 23.69 3.66 -10.69
C ASN A 146 22.53 4.46 -10.07
N ARG A 147 21.80 3.92 -9.08
CA ARG A 147 20.88 4.75 -8.29
C ARG A 147 21.65 5.43 -7.15
N PRO A 148 21.18 6.61 -6.70
CA PRO A 148 21.75 7.18 -5.50
C PRO A 148 21.50 6.18 -4.35
N VAL A 149 22.59 5.74 -3.72
CA VAL A 149 22.63 4.93 -2.49
C VAL A 149 21.50 5.26 -1.49
N PRO A 150 21.09 6.54 -1.27
CA PRO A 150 19.98 6.84 -0.37
C PRO A 150 18.63 6.20 -0.75
N PHE A 151 18.34 5.87 -2.01
CA PHE A 151 17.08 5.21 -2.36
C PHE A 151 17.02 3.75 -1.88
N TYR A 152 18.12 3.01 -2.05
CA TYR A 152 18.23 1.65 -1.51
C TYR A 152 18.22 1.66 0.02
N LEU A 153 18.91 2.63 0.61
CA LEU A 153 19.00 2.79 2.04
C LEU A 153 17.62 3.11 2.65
N THR A 154 16.86 4.02 2.05
CA THR A 154 15.49 4.35 2.51
C THR A 154 14.56 3.15 2.36
N PHE A 155 14.61 2.41 1.25
CA PHE A 155 13.85 1.18 1.06
C PHE A 155 14.16 0.11 2.12
N LEU A 156 15.45 -0.17 2.37
CA LEU A 156 15.90 -1.10 3.42
C LEU A 156 15.47 -0.63 4.81
N LEU A 157 15.58 0.67 5.09
CA LEU A 157 15.18 1.26 6.36
C LEU A 157 13.66 1.12 6.57
N SER A 158 12.84 1.37 5.54
CA SER A 158 11.39 1.17 5.63
C SER A 158 11.03 -0.30 5.91
N ILE A 159 11.70 -1.26 5.27
CA ILE A 159 11.50 -2.69 5.58
C ILE A 159 11.88 -3.00 7.03
N ALA A 160 13.04 -2.51 7.48
CA ALA A 160 13.49 -2.73 8.85
C ALA A 160 12.50 -2.15 9.88
N ILE A 161 11.95 -0.96 9.64
CA ILE A 161 10.96 -0.33 10.52
C ILE A 161 9.65 -1.13 10.55
N ILE A 162 9.16 -1.58 9.39
CA ILE A 162 7.94 -2.40 9.29
C ILE A 162 8.12 -3.72 10.05
N CYS A 163 9.24 -4.42 9.84
CA CYS A 163 9.52 -5.69 10.52
C CYS A 163 9.70 -5.50 12.04
N ALA A 164 10.42 -4.45 12.47
CA ALA A 164 10.58 -4.14 13.89
C ALA A 164 9.24 -3.81 14.58
N SER A 165 8.37 -3.08 13.88
CA SER A 165 7.03 -2.75 14.38
C SER A 165 6.15 -4.00 14.50
N GLY A 166 6.26 -4.93 13.55
CA GLY A 166 5.57 -6.22 13.61
C GLY A 166 5.99 -7.07 14.81
N ILE A 167 7.30 -7.26 15.00
CA ILE A 167 7.84 -8.04 16.13
C ILE A 167 7.44 -7.41 17.46
N HIS A 168 7.49 -6.08 17.56
CA HIS A 168 7.09 -5.36 18.77
C HIS A 168 5.58 -5.52 19.06
N GLN A 169 4.75 -5.67 18.04
CA GLN A 169 3.32 -5.85 18.21
C GLN A 169 2.95 -7.29 18.58
N GLU A 170 3.62 -8.29 17.99
CA GLU A 170 3.53 -9.70 18.39
C GLU A 170 3.99 -9.92 19.84
N ALA A 171 5.09 -9.26 20.25
CA ALA A 171 5.58 -9.30 21.63
C ALA A 171 4.59 -8.66 22.61
N LYS A 172 3.92 -7.56 22.22
CA LYS A 172 2.87 -6.93 23.04
C LYS A 172 1.61 -7.80 23.15
N ASN A 173 1.24 -8.49 22.07
CA ASN A 173 0.08 -9.38 22.03
C ASN A 173 0.31 -10.65 22.87
N SER A 174 1.56 -11.09 23.03
CA SER A 174 1.95 -12.22 23.88
C SER A 174 1.98 -11.92 25.38
N ILE A 175 1.96 -10.63 25.79
CA ILE A 175 2.03 -10.20 27.20
C ILE A 175 0.64 -10.00 27.84
N HIS A 176 -0.42 -9.85 27.05
CA HIS A 176 -1.81 -9.80 27.53
C HIS A 176 -2.69 -10.87 26.86
N PRO A 177 -2.61 -12.14 27.30
CA PRO A 177 -3.62 -13.11 26.94
C PRO A 177 -4.86 -12.89 27.81
N ILE A 178 -5.93 -12.39 27.19
CA ILE A 178 -7.34 -12.64 27.56
C ILE A 178 -7.74 -12.22 28.98
N GLU A 179 -8.18 -10.96 29.14
CA GLU A 179 -9.12 -10.61 30.22
C GLU A 179 -10.10 -9.57 29.68
N GLU A 180 -11.08 -10.01 28.88
CA GLU A 180 -12.43 -9.44 28.81
C GLU A 180 -13.30 -10.27 27.83
N ASN A 181 -14.03 -11.24 28.35
CA ASN A 181 -15.40 -11.60 27.93
C ASN A 181 -15.87 -12.79 28.79
N THR A 182 -16.41 -12.47 29.96
CA THR A 182 -17.35 -13.33 30.66
C THR A 182 -18.73 -13.06 30.07
N PRO A 183 -19.39 -14.00 29.38
CA PRO A 183 -20.84 -13.99 29.34
C PRO A 183 -21.33 -14.66 30.62
N GLN A 184 -21.83 -13.86 31.56
CA GLN A 184 -22.84 -14.34 32.50
C GLN A 184 -24.01 -14.86 31.66
N VAL A 185 -24.09 -16.18 31.50
CA VAL A 185 -25.32 -16.84 31.05
C VAL A 185 -26.02 -17.34 32.30
N GLU A 186 -26.84 -16.45 32.86
CA GLU A 186 -27.88 -16.78 33.82
C GLU A 186 -29.03 -17.42 33.01
N HIS A 187 -29.16 -18.74 33.06
CA HIS A 187 -30.39 -19.43 32.68
C HIS A 187 -30.69 -20.56 33.67
N HIS A 188 -31.66 -20.26 34.53
CA HIS A 188 -32.58 -21.14 35.23
C HIS A 188 -32.61 -22.61 34.76
N HIS A 189 -32.38 -23.52 35.71
CA HIS A 189 -33.24 -24.68 35.96
C HIS A 189 -33.25 -24.99 37.46
#